data_AF-A0A1I7JR08-F1
#
_entry.id   AF-A0A1I7JR08-F1
#
_cell.length_a   1.000
_cell.length_b   1.000
_cell.length_c   1.000
_cell.angle_alpha   90.00
_cell.angle_beta   90.00
_cell.angle_gamma   90.00
#
_symmetry.space_group_name_H-M   'P 1'
#
loop_
_entity.id
_entity.type
_entity.pdbx_description
1 polymer ?
#
loop_
_entity_poly.entity_id
_entity_poly.type
_entity_poly.pdbx_seq_one_letter_code
_entity_poly.pdbx_strand_id
1 'polypeptide(L)'
;MKAVRIVALLALPLSGVFAAAPAAAQYYGRGYTPPPEEPPYVQFMGGRCRDLYNALRARTLPSSHEVVEGMRREYRRDCEEEEQDARLRYYDQRNDARRAKYDDRRDARRQADVQYKERRADMLASRQEAEIGRQLTAEQSAQCAESYRILAAKKARTDLSVGELNDLRRFEDNVAARCRR
;
A
#
# COMPACT_ATOMS: atom_id res chain seq x y z
N MET A 1 41.04 36.11 7.58
CA MET A 1 40.78 35.53 6.25
C MET A 1 39.32 35.82 5.90
N LYS A 2 39.11 36.48 4.77
CA LYS A 2 37.84 37.12 4.37
C LYS A 2 36.83 36.10 3.82
N ALA A 3 35.56 36.44 4.06
CA ALA A 3 34.29 36.07 3.42
C ALA A 3 34.33 35.26 2.11
N VAL A 4 33.32 34.41 1.89
CA VAL A 4 32.07 34.75 1.17
C VAL A 4 31.16 33.50 1.16
N ARG A 5 29.91 33.68 1.58
CA ARG A 5 28.81 32.71 1.43
C ARG A 5 28.31 32.80 -0.02
N ILE A 6 28.32 31.67 -0.73
CA ILE A 6 27.77 31.58 -2.08
C ILE A 6 26.25 31.45 -1.99
N VAL A 7 25.58 32.48 -2.51
CA VAL A 7 24.18 32.48 -2.92
C VAL A 7 24.11 31.87 -4.31
N ALA A 8 23.28 30.85 -4.52
CA ALA A 8 22.73 30.52 -5.83
C ALA A 8 21.41 29.75 -5.67
N LEU A 9 20.34 30.51 -5.50
CA LEU A 9 18.97 30.09 -5.81
C LEU A 9 18.89 29.85 -7.32
N LEU A 10 18.72 28.59 -7.73
CA LEU A 10 18.24 28.26 -9.08
C LEU A 10 16.84 27.69 -8.97
N ALA A 11 15.88 28.62 -9.02
CA ALA A 11 14.52 28.34 -9.42
C ALA A 11 14.54 27.98 -10.91
N LEU A 12 14.30 26.71 -11.22
CA LEU A 12 13.94 26.28 -12.57
C LEU A 12 12.43 26.48 -12.73
N PRO A 13 11.94 27.37 -13.62
CA PRO A 13 10.57 27.30 -14.06
C PRO A 13 10.48 26.08 -14.99
N LEU A 14 9.83 25.01 -14.51
CA LEU A 14 9.33 23.94 -15.37
C LEU A 14 8.27 24.57 -16.28
N SER A 15 8.72 24.95 -17.47
CA SER A 15 7.88 25.28 -18.61
C SER A 15 6.87 24.14 -18.80
N GLY A 16 5.64 24.38 -18.39
CA GLY A 16 4.52 23.49 -18.69
C GLY A 16 4.34 23.43 -20.19
N VAL A 17 4.80 22.34 -20.80
CA VAL A 17 4.39 21.96 -22.14
C VAL A 17 2.94 21.50 -21.99
N PHE A 18 2.01 22.43 -22.17
CA PHE A 18 0.63 22.09 -22.51
C PHE A 18 0.70 21.32 -23.83
N ALA A 19 0.67 20.00 -23.74
CA ALA A 19 0.25 19.17 -24.86
C ALA A 19 -1.20 19.58 -25.14
N ALA A 20 -1.38 20.47 -26.11
CA ALA A 20 -2.67 20.77 -26.68
C ALA A 20 -3.27 19.43 -27.14
N ALA A 21 -4.27 18.95 -26.39
CA ALA A 21 -5.16 17.91 -26.88
C ALA A 21 -5.69 18.38 -28.24
N PRO A 22 -5.73 17.53 -29.28
CA PRO A 22 -6.35 17.93 -30.54
C PRO A 22 -7.85 18.12 -30.28
N ALA A 23 -8.24 19.37 -30.12
CA ALA A 23 -9.62 19.80 -30.26
C ALA A 23 -9.99 19.67 -31.75
N ALA A 24 -10.52 18.51 -32.12
CA ALA A 24 -11.15 18.31 -33.42
C ALA A 24 -12.44 17.50 -33.24
N ALA A 25 -13.37 18.02 -32.43
CA ALA A 25 -14.78 17.74 -32.59
C ALA A 25 -15.36 18.78 -33.55
N GLN A 26 -15.09 18.61 -34.86
CA GLN A 26 -15.78 19.35 -35.91
C GLN A 26 -16.81 18.43 -36.55
N TYR A 27 -18.06 18.68 -36.17
CA TYR A 27 -19.24 18.03 -36.70
C TYR A 27 -19.61 18.66 -38.04
N TYR A 28 -19.15 18.07 -39.15
CA TYR A 28 -19.71 18.33 -40.48
C TYR A 28 -19.65 17.05 -41.33
N GLY A 29 -20.78 16.66 -41.94
CA GLY A 29 -20.79 15.87 -43.17
C GLY A 29 -21.00 14.36 -43.04
N ARG A 30 -22.25 13.94 -43.29
CA ARG A 30 -22.67 12.75 -44.05
C ARG A 30 -21.54 11.75 -44.41
N GLY A 31 -21.50 10.62 -43.71
CA GLY A 31 -21.05 9.34 -44.27
C GLY A 31 -19.65 8.82 -43.92
N TYR A 32 -18.88 9.48 -43.07
CA TYR A 32 -17.62 8.89 -42.59
C TYR A 32 -17.87 7.99 -41.38
N THR A 33 -18.13 6.71 -41.61
CA THR A 33 -17.91 5.69 -40.58
C THR A 33 -16.39 5.49 -40.49
N PRO A 34 -15.73 5.77 -39.34
CA PRO A 34 -14.33 5.41 -39.20
C PRO A 34 -14.18 3.93 -39.53
N PRO A 35 -13.11 3.53 -40.25
CA PRO A 35 -12.86 2.12 -40.53
C PRO A 35 -12.91 1.39 -39.19
N PRO A 36 -13.59 0.23 -39.12
CA PRO A 36 -13.72 -0.45 -37.85
C PRO A 36 -12.32 -0.73 -37.32
N GLU A 37 -12.06 -0.35 -36.08
CA GLU A 37 -10.76 -0.52 -35.42
C GLU A 37 -10.33 -1.99 -35.53
N GLU A 38 -9.10 -2.24 -35.98
CA GLU A 38 -8.57 -3.60 -36.13
C GLU A 38 -8.78 -4.36 -34.82
N PRO A 39 -9.36 -5.58 -34.85
CA PRO A 39 -9.63 -6.29 -33.61
C PRO A 39 -8.32 -6.56 -32.88
N PRO A 40 -8.28 -6.36 -31.56
CA PRO A 40 -7.04 -6.39 -30.80
C PRO A 40 -6.40 -7.78 -30.74
N TYR A 41 -7.12 -8.84 -31.13
CA TYR A 41 -6.57 -10.19 -31.20
C TYR A 41 -5.72 -10.44 -32.44
N VAL A 42 -5.82 -9.61 -33.49
CA VAL A 42 -5.06 -9.79 -34.75
C VAL A 42 -3.55 -9.71 -34.51
N GLN A 43 -3.12 -9.04 -33.45
CA GLN A 43 -1.72 -9.00 -33.00
C GLN A 43 -1.14 -10.39 -32.63
N PHE A 44 -2.00 -11.38 -32.34
CA PHE A 44 -1.59 -12.76 -32.04
C PHE A 44 -1.65 -13.68 -33.25
N MET A 45 -2.19 -13.21 -34.38
CA MET A 45 -2.12 -13.95 -35.66
C MET A 45 -0.74 -13.77 -36.29
N GLY A 46 -0.30 -14.77 -37.05
CA GLY A 46 0.89 -14.73 -37.88
C GLY A 46 0.79 -13.69 -39.00
N GLY A 47 1.96 -13.25 -39.49
CA GLY A 47 2.03 -12.16 -40.48
C GLY A 47 1.19 -12.41 -41.73
N ARG A 48 1.26 -13.62 -42.31
CA ARG A 48 0.47 -13.98 -43.51
C ARG A 48 -1.04 -13.87 -43.27
N CYS A 49 -1.54 -14.43 -42.18
CA CYS A 49 -2.98 -14.42 -41.89
C CYS A 49 -3.48 -13.05 -41.44
N ARG A 50 -2.62 -12.26 -40.77
CA ARG A 50 -2.87 -10.85 -40.48
C ARG A 50 -2.97 -10.00 -41.75
N ASP A 51 -2.02 -10.16 -42.67
CA ASP A 51 -2.01 -9.42 -43.93
C ASP A 51 -3.22 -9.78 -44.79
N LEU A 52 -3.58 -11.07 -44.85
CA LEU A 52 -4.77 -11.55 -45.56
C LEU A 52 -6.07 -11.05 -44.90
N TYR A 53 -6.15 -11.06 -43.57
CA TYR A 53 -7.27 -10.50 -42.80
C TYR A 53 -7.44 -9.01 -43.09
N ASN A 54 -6.35 -8.25 -43.04
CA ASN A 54 -6.35 -6.82 -43.28
C ASN A 54 -6.68 -6.47 -44.73
N ALA A 55 -6.19 -7.25 -45.70
CA ALA A 55 -6.53 -7.07 -47.10
C ALA A 55 -8.02 -7.35 -47.38
N LEU A 56 -8.61 -8.37 -46.74
CA LEU A 56 -10.04 -8.67 -46.81
C LEU A 56 -10.90 -7.60 -46.11
N ARG A 57 -10.42 -7.05 -44.99
CA ARG A 57 -11.11 -6.02 -44.20
C ARG A 57 -11.06 -4.65 -44.84
N ALA A 58 -9.91 -4.26 -45.40
CA ALA A 58 -9.65 -2.89 -45.80
C ALA A 58 -10.51 -2.41 -46.98
N ARG A 59 -11.14 -3.30 -47.78
CA ARG A 59 -11.89 -2.94 -49.01
C ARG A 59 -11.14 -1.96 -49.94
N THR A 60 -9.82 -1.83 -49.77
CA THR A 60 -8.97 -0.85 -50.46
C THR A 60 -8.43 -1.37 -51.79
N LEU A 61 -8.68 -2.64 -52.12
CA LEU A 61 -8.21 -3.23 -53.36
C LEU A 61 -9.23 -2.97 -54.48
N PRO A 62 -8.83 -2.34 -55.60
CA PRO A 62 -9.58 -2.37 -56.85
C PRO A 62 -9.41 -3.77 -57.51
N SER A 63 -9.66 -4.84 -56.76
CA SER A 63 -9.52 -6.22 -57.22
C SER A 63 -10.85 -6.75 -57.73
N SER A 64 -10.80 -7.59 -58.77
CA SER A 64 -11.99 -8.26 -59.28
C SER A 64 -12.61 -9.12 -58.18
N HIS A 65 -13.94 -9.26 -58.19
CA HIS A 65 -14.68 -10.08 -57.24
C HIS A 65 -14.09 -11.49 -57.09
N GLU A 66 -13.58 -12.06 -58.18
CA GLU A 66 -12.93 -13.37 -58.21
C GLU A 66 -11.67 -13.46 -57.34
N VAL A 67 -10.85 -12.41 -57.31
CA VAL A 67 -9.65 -12.33 -56.46
C VAL A 67 -10.05 -12.27 -54.98
N VAL A 68 -11.05 -11.46 -54.65
CA VAL A 68 -11.56 -11.36 -53.26
C VAL A 68 -12.14 -12.70 -52.80
N GLU A 69 -12.89 -13.40 -53.65
CA GLU A 69 -13.41 -14.73 -53.34
C GLU A 69 -12.30 -15.78 -53.21
N GLY A 70 -11.23 -15.68 -54.00
CA GLY A 70 -10.02 -16.50 -53.84
C GLY A 70 -9.38 -16.29 -52.47
N MET A 71 -9.15 -15.03 -52.09
CA MET A 71 -8.60 -14.66 -50.79
C MET A 71 -9.50 -15.12 -49.63
N ARG A 72 -10.83 -15.03 -49.77
CA ARG A 72 -11.78 -15.53 -48.75
C ARG A 72 -11.69 -17.05 -48.57
N ARG A 73 -11.50 -17.81 -49.65
CA ARG A 73 -11.32 -19.26 -49.59
C ARG A 73 -9.99 -19.62 -48.92
N GLU A 74 -8.91 -18.93 -49.29
CA GLU A 74 -7.59 -19.11 -48.68
C GLU A 74 -7.63 -18.79 -47.18
N TYR A 75 -8.26 -17.69 -46.80
CA TYR A 75 -8.39 -17.28 -45.40
C TYR A 75 -9.15 -18.32 -44.57
N ARG A 76 -10.30 -18.80 -45.05
CA ARG A 76 -11.05 -19.85 -44.38
C ARG A 76 -10.25 -21.14 -44.21
N ARG A 77 -9.43 -21.49 -45.21
CA ARG A 77 -8.66 -22.73 -45.20
C ARG A 77 -7.47 -22.67 -44.26
N ASP A 78 -6.73 -21.56 -44.28
CA ASP A 78 -5.40 -21.49 -43.68
C ASP A 78 -5.35 -20.62 -42.41
N CYS A 79 -6.34 -19.75 -42.19
CA CYS A 79 -6.26 -18.69 -41.17
C CYS A 79 -7.42 -18.69 -40.17
N GLU A 80 -8.50 -19.43 -40.40
CA GLU A 80 -9.68 -19.43 -39.52
C GLU A 80 -9.36 -20.01 -38.13
N GLU A 81 -8.63 -21.13 -38.08
CA GLU A 81 -8.20 -21.73 -36.81
C GLU A 81 -7.23 -20.80 -36.05
N GLU A 82 -6.29 -20.18 -36.77
CA GLU A 82 -5.36 -19.22 -36.18
C GLU A 82 -6.07 -17.97 -35.65
N GLU A 83 -7.11 -17.48 -36.34
CA GLU A 83 -7.94 -16.37 -35.86
C GLU A 83 -8.65 -16.75 -34.55
N GLN A 84 -9.21 -17.96 -34.49
CA GLN A 84 -9.88 -18.45 -33.28
C GLN A 84 -8.90 -18.56 -32.11
N ASP A 85 -7.71 -19.12 -32.33
CA ASP A 85 -6.66 -19.24 -31.32
C ASP A 85 -6.16 -17.87 -30.87
N ALA A 86 -5.92 -16.95 -31.81
CA ALA A 86 -5.53 -15.58 -31.51
C ALA A 86 -6.57 -14.86 -30.64
N ARG A 87 -7.85 -15.06 -30.95
CA ARG A 87 -8.97 -14.51 -30.18
C ARG A 87 -9.02 -15.10 -28.77
N LEU A 88 -8.87 -16.41 -28.63
CA LEU A 88 -8.83 -17.07 -27.32
C LEU A 88 -7.67 -16.55 -26.48
N ARG A 89 -6.46 -16.48 -27.04
CA ARG A 89 -5.27 -15.94 -26.36
C ARG A 89 -5.46 -14.51 -25.88
N TYR A 90 -6.05 -13.65 -26.71
CA TYR A 90 -6.32 -12.27 -26.32
C TYR A 90 -7.26 -12.19 -25.12
N TYR A 91 -8.38 -12.93 -25.14
CA TYR A 91 -9.34 -12.90 -24.04
C TYR A 91 -8.79 -13.56 -22.77
N ASP A 92 -8.01 -14.62 -22.90
CA ASP A 92 -7.32 -15.29 -21.79
C ASP A 92 -6.34 -14.34 -21.11
N GLN A 93 -5.41 -13.74 -21.87
CA GLN A 93 -4.48 -12.73 -21.36
C GLN A 93 -5.20 -11.57 -20.66
N ARG A 94 -6.32 -11.11 -21.23
CA ARG A 94 -7.11 -10.02 -20.65
C ARG A 94 -7.78 -10.45 -19.34
N ASN A 95 -8.28 -11.66 -19.26
CA ASN A 95 -8.91 -12.21 -18.07
C ASN A 95 -7.88 -12.45 -16.97
N ASP A 96 -6.71 -12.96 -17.31
CA ASP A 96 -5.57 -13.11 -16.39
C ASP A 96 -5.11 -11.76 -15.85
N ALA A 97 -4.96 -10.75 -16.70
CA ALA A 97 -4.60 -9.41 -16.26
C ALA A 97 -5.65 -8.80 -15.32
N ARG A 98 -6.94 -9.08 -15.54
CA ARG A 98 -8.02 -8.69 -14.61
C ARG A 98 -7.92 -9.45 -13.31
N ARG A 99 -7.76 -10.78 -13.37
CA ARG A 99 -7.66 -11.65 -12.19
C ARG A 99 -6.47 -11.25 -11.31
N ALA A 100 -5.31 -11.01 -11.91
CA ALA A 100 -4.12 -10.54 -11.22
C ALA A 100 -4.37 -9.22 -10.44
N LYS A 101 -5.11 -8.27 -11.03
CA LYS A 101 -5.49 -7.03 -10.33
C LYS A 101 -6.44 -7.27 -9.16
N TYR A 102 -7.35 -8.22 -9.27
CA TYR A 102 -8.24 -8.59 -8.16
C TYR A 102 -7.47 -9.27 -7.03
N ASP A 103 -6.56 -10.18 -7.37
CA ASP A 103 -5.74 -10.90 -6.40
C ASP A 103 -4.77 -9.93 -5.68
N ASP A 104 -4.10 -9.02 -6.41
CA ASP A 104 -3.25 -7.97 -5.82
C ASP A 104 -4.02 -7.08 -4.83
N ARG A 105 -5.23 -6.62 -5.22
CA ARG A 105 -6.09 -5.84 -4.32
C ARG A 105 -6.52 -6.64 -3.09
N ARG A 106 -6.79 -7.94 -3.25
CA ARG A 106 -7.16 -8.83 -2.14
C ARG A 106 -5.99 -9.00 -1.18
N ASP A 107 -4.78 -9.14 -1.70
CA ASP A 107 -3.56 -9.32 -0.91
C ASP A 107 -3.18 -8.05 -0.15
N ALA A 108 -3.27 -6.89 -0.80
CA ALA A 108 -3.09 -5.60 -0.16
C ALA A 108 -4.06 -5.39 1.01
N ARG A 109 -5.33 -5.78 0.87
CA ARG A 109 -6.32 -5.72 1.97
C ARG A 109 -5.96 -6.67 3.11
N ARG A 110 -5.60 -7.91 2.80
CA ARG A 110 -5.17 -8.88 3.81
C ARG A 110 -3.96 -8.38 4.60
N GLN A 111 -2.97 -7.81 3.93
CA GLN A 111 -1.80 -7.22 4.58
C GLN A 111 -2.17 -6.02 5.45
N ALA A 112 -3.03 -5.13 4.97
CA ALA A 112 -3.50 -3.99 5.76
C ALA A 112 -4.26 -4.43 7.03
N ASP A 113 -5.08 -5.47 6.94
CA ASP A 113 -5.82 -6.02 8.07
C ASP A 113 -4.89 -6.65 9.12
N VAL A 114 -3.86 -7.39 8.68
CA VAL A 114 -2.84 -7.96 9.57
C VAL A 114 -2.09 -6.84 10.30
N GLN A 115 -1.59 -5.85 9.58
CA GLN A 115 -0.89 -4.70 10.17
C GLN A 115 -1.77 -3.90 11.13
N TYR A 116 -3.06 -3.74 10.82
CA TYR A 116 -4.00 -3.08 11.71
C TYR A 116 -4.17 -3.86 13.02
N LYS A 117 -4.30 -5.19 12.95
CA LYS A 117 -4.42 -6.05 14.13
C LYS A 117 -3.16 -6.01 14.99
N GLU A 118 -1.98 -6.07 14.38
CA GLU A 118 -0.69 -5.96 15.07
C GLU A 118 -0.56 -4.63 15.80
N ARG A 119 -0.73 -3.50 15.10
CA ARG A 119 -0.69 -2.16 15.73
C ARG A 119 -1.69 -2.01 16.87
N ARG A 120 -2.88 -2.60 16.73
CA ARG A 120 -3.89 -2.59 17.78
C ARG A 120 -3.47 -3.44 18.99
N ALA A 121 -2.88 -4.61 18.77
CA ALA A 121 -2.36 -5.46 19.82
C ALA A 121 -1.24 -4.76 20.59
N ASP A 122 -0.28 -4.16 19.88
CA ASP A 122 0.83 -3.42 20.49
C ASP A 122 0.33 -2.25 21.35
N MET A 123 -0.62 -1.48 20.83
CA MET A 123 -1.22 -0.36 21.56
C MET A 123 -1.92 -0.81 22.85
N LEU A 124 -2.61 -1.95 22.81
CA LEU A 124 -3.24 -2.53 24.00
C LEU A 124 -2.21 -3.03 25.01
N ALA A 125 -1.15 -3.70 24.54
CA ALA A 125 -0.06 -4.16 25.39
C ALA A 125 0.64 -2.98 26.09
N SER A 126 1.01 -1.93 25.34
CA SER A 126 1.64 -0.74 25.93
C SER A 126 0.75 -0.02 26.95
N ARG A 127 -0.58 -0.01 26.73
CA ARG A 127 -1.52 0.55 27.72
C ARG A 127 -1.54 -0.28 29.01
N GLN A 128 -1.61 -1.60 28.89
CA GLN A 128 -1.59 -2.49 30.05
C GLN A 128 -0.28 -2.36 30.83
N GLU A 129 0.86 -2.32 30.16
CA GLU A 129 2.17 -2.10 30.79
C GLU A 129 2.23 -0.75 31.53
N ALA A 130 1.72 0.31 30.92
CA ALA A 130 1.66 1.63 31.56
C ALA A 130 0.73 1.65 32.78
N GLU A 131 -0.40 0.95 32.72
CA GLU A 131 -1.32 0.82 33.85
C GLU A 131 -0.70 0.03 35.00
N ILE A 132 -0.07 -1.10 34.71
CA ILE A 132 0.66 -1.92 35.70
C ILE A 132 1.79 -1.10 36.32
N GLY A 133 2.57 -0.38 35.50
CA GLY A 133 3.64 0.50 35.99
C GLY A 133 3.10 1.56 36.96
N ARG A 134 1.97 2.19 36.63
CA ARG A 134 1.32 3.17 37.52
C ARG A 134 0.85 2.51 38.83
N GLN A 135 0.21 1.35 38.77
CA GLN A 135 -0.24 0.62 39.96
C GLN A 135 0.93 0.26 40.87
N LEU A 136 2.00 -0.29 40.32
CA LEU A 136 3.21 -0.62 41.09
C LEU A 136 3.83 0.61 41.75
N THR A 137 3.91 1.74 41.05
CA THR A 137 4.42 2.99 41.65
C THR A 137 3.50 3.52 42.75
N ALA A 138 2.18 3.45 42.57
CA ALA A 138 1.21 3.86 43.56
C ALA A 138 1.28 2.98 44.82
N GLU A 139 1.35 1.66 44.66
CA GLU A 139 1.50 0.71 45.77
C GLU A 139 2.81 0.92 46.53
N GLN A 140 3.93 1.10 45.83
CA GLN A 140 5.22 1.39 46.47
C GLN A 140 5.18 2.69 47.27
N SER A 141 4.60 3.75 46.71
CA SER A 141 4.47 5.03 47.43
C SER A 141 3.56 4.93 48.64
N ALA A 142 2.46 4.17 48.57
CA ALA A 142 1.57 3.91 49.70
C ALA A 142 2.26 3.12 50.82
N GLN A 143 3.01 2.07 50.47
CA GLN A 143 3.80 1.30 51.43
C GLN A 143 4.85 2.16 52.14
N CYS A 144 5.50 3.05 51.39
CA CYS A 144 6.45 4.00 51.96
C CYS A 144 5.79 5.01 52.89
N ALA A 145 4.64 5.59 52.49
CA ALA A 145 3.87 6.49 53.35
C ALA A 145 3.47 5.84 54.69
N GLU A 146 3.01 4.58 54.64
CA GLU A 146 2.64 3.84 55.85
C GLU A 146 3.85 3.54 56.74
N SER A 147 4.99 3.17 56.14
CA SER A 147 6.23 2.96 56.89
C SER A 147 6.70 4.23 57.62
N TYR A 148 6.54 5.41 57.01
CA TYR A 148 6.82 6.69 57.67
C TYR A 148 5.84 7.01 58.79
N ARG A 149 4.55 6.65 58.65
CA ARG A 149 3.57 6.79 59.75
C ARG A 149 3.95 5.93 60.95
N ILE A 150 4.33 4.68 60.72
CA ILE A 150 4.78 3.77 61.79
C ILE A 150 6.02 4.34 62.47
N LEU A 151 6.98 4.87 61.71
CA LEU A 151 8.16 5.54 62.26
C LEU A 151 7.80 6.73 63.14
N ALA A 152 6.89 7.59 62.67
CA ALA A 152 6.44 8.75 63.44
C ALA A 152 5.79 8.33 64.76
N ALA A 153 4.91 7.31 64.72
CA ALA A 153 4.25 6.79 65.92
C ALA A 153 5.25 6.16 66.91
N LYS A 154 6.23 5.37 66.42
CA LYS A 154 7.25 4.76 67.27
C LYS A 154 8.23 5.77 67.86
N LYS A 155 8.59 6.82 67.11
CA LYS A 155 9.45 7.92 67.60
C LYS A 155 8.78 8.80 68.65
N ALA A 156 7.45 8.92 68.60
CA ALA A 156 6.70 9.73 69.56
C ALA A 156 6.57 9.05 70.95
N ARG A 157 6.81 7.75 71.04
CA ARG A 157 6.84 7.01 72.31
C ARG A 157 8.10 7.36 73.11
N THR A 158 7.93 7.56 74.42
CA THR A 158 9.02 7.90 75.35
C THR A 158 9.40 6.73 76.27
N ASP A 159 8.73 5.59 76.14
CA ASP A 159 8.81 4.41 77.01
C ASP A 159 9.52 3.19 76.37
N LEU A 160 10.31 3.40 75.30
CA LEU A 160 10.98 2.28 74.61
C LEU A 160 12.11 1.67 75.44
N SER A 161 12.14 0.35 75.49
CA SER A 161 13.28 -0.41 76.01
C SER A 161 14.50 -0.33 75.06
N VAL A 162 15.70 -0.68 75.58
CA VAL A 162 16.95 -0.70 74.79
C VAL A 162 16.86 -1.64 73.58
N GLY A 163 16.13 -2.76 73.70
CA GLY A 163 15.89 -3.69 72.59
C GLY A 163 15.02 -3.06 71.49
N GLU A 164 13.91 -2.43 71.88
CA GLU A 164 12.99 -1.76 70.94
C GLU A 164 13.63 -0.55 70.25
N LEU A 165 14.55 0.15 70.91
CA LEU A 165 15.34 1.24 70.31
C LEU A 165 16.24 0.72 69.17
N ASN A 166 16.89 -0.44 69.36
CA ASN A 166 17.70 -1.05 68.31
C ASN A 166 16.83 -1.53 67.14
N ASP A 167 15.66 -2.11 67.41
CA ASP A 167 14.73 -2.54 66.37
C ASP A 167 14.13 -1.35 65.61
N LEU A 168 13.84 -0.23 66.30
CA LEU A 168 13.41 1.01 65.66
C LEU A 168 14.50 1.54 64.72
N ARG A 169 15.76 1.57 65.15
CA ARG A 169 16.89 2.01 64.33
C ARG A 169 17.06 1.14 63.08
N ARG A 170 16.98 -0.19 63.22
CA ARG A 170 17.01 -1.12 62.06
C ARG A 170 15.84 -0.89 61.12
N PHE A 171 14.66 -0.60 61.64
CA PHE A 171 13.49 -0.32 60.82
C PHE A 171 13.65 1.01 60.06
N GLU A 172 14.20 2.05 60.69
CA GLU A 172 14.55 3.32 60.04
C GLU A 172 15.50 3.13 58.86
N ASP A 173 16.59 2.38 59.06
CA ASP A 173 17.58 2.13 58.01
C ASP A 173 16.97 1.37 56.83
N ASN A 174 16.13 0.36 57.10
CA ASN A 174 15.42 -0.40 56.06
C ASN A 174 14.43 0.47 55.27
N VAL A 175 13.68 1.34 55.96
CA VAL A 175 12.76 2.27 55.30
C VAL A 175 13.55 3.29 54.47
N ALA A 176 14.65 3.84 54.97
CA ALA A 176 15.48 4.79 54.22
C ALA A 176 16.13 4.14 52.97
N ALA A 177 16.52 2.87 53.07
CA ALA A 177 17.08 2.13 51.94
C ALA A 177 16.03 1.82 50.84
N ARG A 178 14.79 1.48 51.24
CA ARG A 178 13.71 1.08 50.32
C ARG A 178 12.93 2.27 49.77
N CYS A 179 12.65 3.25 50.62
CA CYS A 179 11.85 4.43 50.33
C CYS A 179 12.81 5.61 50.17
N ARG A 180 13.24 5.85 48.93
CA ARG A 180 13.97 7.10 48.63
C ARG A 180 13.00 8.27 48.76
N ARG A 181 13.43 9.30 49.47
CA ARG A 181 12.74 10.58 49.55
C ARG A 181 13.02 11.43 48.32
#